data_AF-A0A812REM9-F1
#
_entry.id   AF-A0A812REM9-F1
#
_cell.length_a   1.000
_cell.length_b   1.000
_cell.length_c   1.000
_cell.angle_alpha   90.00
_cell.angle_beta   90.00
_cell.angle_gamma   90.00
#
_symmetry.space_group_name_H-M   'P 1'
#
loop_
_entity.id
_entity.type
_entity.pdbx_description
1 polymer ?
#
loop_
_entity_poly.entity_id
_entity_poly.type
_entity_poly.pdbx_seq_one_letter_code
_entity_poly.pdbx_strand_id
1 'polypeptide(L)'
;MHASVRLEASRVDFHLYDPSQKDLFNPAKPAFTMGFNSSRDEWRLVAERCQACQYVPPHLSCATHGKQQVAVIKHRQASVGEGISNIMEVRIPGLYQNDTSVIWCPMLGMPDLAEAELSNEMQQLITRKPVWNEKARARAKCPDVVLQL
;
A
#
# COMPACT_ATOMS: atom_id res chain seq x y z
N MET A 1 -7.65 -14.90 5.90
CA MET A 1 -7.12 -13.55 6.17
C MET A 1 -8.14 -12.77 6.99
N HIS A 2 -7.69 -12.13 8.07
CA HIS A 2 -8.52 -11.35 8.98
C HIS A 2 -7.85 -9.99 9.21
N ALA A 3 -8.63 -8.91 9.33
CA ALA A 3 -8.12 -7.58 9.60
C ALA A 3 -8.76 -7.01 10.87
N SER A 4 -7.95 -6.36 11.71
CA SER A 4 -8.42 -5.65 12.90
C SER A 4 -8.04 -4.17 12.80
N VAL A 5 -8.99 -3.29 13.13
CA VAL A 5 -8.83 -1.84 13.00
C VAL A 5 -8.65 -1.23 14.38
N ARG A 6 -7.60 -0.43 14.56
CA ARG A 6 -7.28 0.32 15.78
C ARG A 6 -7.28 1.81 15.46
N LEU A 7 -8.45 2.43 15.52
CA LEU A 7 -8.64 3.83 15.12
C LEU A 7 -7.81 4.81 15.98
N GLU A 8 -7.71 4.56 17.28
CA GLU A 8 -6.94 5.41 18.22
C GLU A 8 -5.44 5.41 17.93
N ALA A 9 -4.93 4.33 17.34
CA ALA A 9 -3.53 4.17 16.96
C ALA A 9 -3.29 4.47 15.47
N SER A 10 -4.30 4.99 14.75
CA SER A 10 -4.30 5.20 13.30
C SER A 10 -3.76 4.01 12.50
N ARG A 11 -4.21 2.80 12.85
CA ARG A 11 -3.58 1.55 12.43
C ARG A 11 -4.59 0.46 12.08
N VAL A 12 -4.27 -0.33 11.06
CA VAL A 12 -4.98 -1.56 10.68
C VAL A 12 -3.98 -2.73 10.66
N ASP A 13 -4.30 -3.82 11.33
CA ASP A 13 -3.48 -5.02 11.42
C ASP A 13 -4.09 -6.13 10.53
N PHE A 14 -3.28 -6.72 9.65
CA PHE A 14 -3.69 -7.81 8.77
C PHE A 14 -3.05 -9.13 9.22
N HIS A 15 -3.87 -10.13 9.49
CA HIS A 15 -3.48 -11.48 9.89
C HIS A 15 -3.77 -12.47 8.75
N LEU A 16 -2.87 -13.42 8.52
CA LEU A 16 -3.04 -14.43 7.46
C LEU A 16 -4.21 -15.38 7.76
N TYR A 17 -4.37 -15.74 9.03
CA TYR A 17 -5.38 -16.69 9.50
C TYR A 17 -6.56 -15.99 10.17
N ASP A 18 -7.69 -16.69 10.25
CA ASP A 18 -8.90 -16.21 10.91
C ASP A 18 -8.87 -16.52 12.42
N PRO A 19 -9.45 -15.67 13.30
CA PRO A 19 -9.52 -15.92 14.73
C PRO A 19 -10.16 -17.26 15.14
N SER A 20 -11.02 -17.83 14.30
CA SER A 20 -11.59 -19.16 14.51
C SER A 20 -10.54 -20.29 14.48
N GLN A 21 -9.43 -20.08 13.77
CA GLN A 21 -8.32 -21.02 13.63
C GLN A 21 -7.28 -20.81 14.74
N LYS A 22 -7.64 -21.19 15.97
CA LYS A 22 -6.88 -20.87 17.20
C LYS A 22 -5.40 -21.27 17.19
N ASP A 23 -5.02 -22.34 16.48
CA ASP A 23 -3.64 -22.82 16.43
C ASP A 23 -2.73 -22.02 15.50
N LEU A 24 -3.32 -21.33 14.50
CA LEU A 24 -2.58 -20.58 13.49
C LEU A 24 -2.72 -19.07 13.68
N PHE A 25 -3.80 -18.62 14.30
CA PHE A 25 -4.08 -17.22 14.55
C PHE A 25 -3.32 -16.71 15.79
N ASN A 26 -2.52 -15.67 15.60
CA ASN A 26 -1.88 -14.96 16.70
C ASN A 26 -2.21 -13.45 16.62
N PRO A 27 -2.99 -12.91 17.58
CA PRO A 27 -3.39 -11.50 17.56
C PRO A 27 -2.22 -10.55 17.81
N ALA A 28 -1.13 -11.01 18.42
CA ALA A 28 0.06 -10.19 18.66
C ALA A 28 1.02 -10.15 17.46
N LYS A 29 0.77 -10.96 16.41
CA LYS A 29 1.66 -11.10 15.26
C LYS A 29 0.89 -10.92 13.95
N PRO A 30 0.53 -9.68 13.58
CA PRO A 30 0.07 -9.41 12.23
C PRO A 30 1.16 -9.74 11.21
N ALA A 31 0.74 -10.07 9.99
CA ALA A 31 1.65 -10.23 8.85
C ALA A 31 1.96 -8.88 8.21
N PHE A 32 0.96 -8.01 8.14
CA PHE A 32 1.11 -6.64 7.65
C PHE A 32 0.43 -5.66 8.59
N THR A 33 0.96 -4.44 8.60
CA THR A 33 0.35 -3.31 9.30
C THR A 33 0.18 -2.17 8.31
N MET A 34 -0.99 -1.54 8.32
CA MET A 34 -1.26 -0.33 7.57
C MET A 34 -1.49 0.84 8.52
N GLY A 35 -0.62 1.85 8.48
CA GLY A 35 -0.82 3.12 9.17
C GLY A 35 -1.55 4.11 8.26
N PHE A 36 -2.25 5.07 8.85
CA PHE A 36 -2.84 6.19 8.12
C PHE A 36 -2.62 7.52 8.82
N ASN A 37 -2.60 8.61 8.06
CA ASN A 37 -2.45 9.94 8.62
C ASN A 37 -3.76 10.49 9.22
N SER A 38 -3.69 11.63 9.90
CA SER A 38 -4.86 12.26 10.53
C SER A 38 -5.98 12.60 9.55
N SER A 39 -5.61 13.04 8.33
CA SER A 39 -6.55 13.35 7.24
C SER A 39 -7.17 12.10 6.60
N ARG A 40 -6.64 10.91 6.90
CA ARG A 40 -7.02 9.61 6.31
C ARG A 40 -6.94 9.59 4.78
N ASP A 41 -6.08 10.42 4.20
CA ASP A 41 -5.84 10.52 2.76
C ASP A 41 -4.55 9.82 2.33
N GLU A 42 -3.67 9.48 3.27
CA GLU A 42 -2.45 8.70 3.05
C GLU A 42 -2.43 7.45 3.94
N TRP A 43 -2.12 6.30 3.33
CA TRP A 43 -2.03 4.99 3.97
C TRP A 43 -0.69 4.35 3.62
N ARG A 44 -0.02 3.79 4.61
CA ARG A 44 1.30 3.15 4.47
C ARG A 44 1.22 1.71 4.94
N LEU A 45 1.38 0.77 4.02
CA LEU A 45 1.39 -0.66 4.27
C LEU A 45 2.83 -1.17 4.41
N VAL A 46 3.12 -1.84 5.52
CA VAL A 46 4.42 -2.45 5.81
C VAL A 46 4.27 -3.92 6.16
N ALA A 47 5.30 -4.72 5.86
CA ALA A 47 5.38 -6.11 6.32
C ALA A 47 6.02 -6.18 7.71
N GLU A 48 5.39 -6.93 8.63
CA GLU A 48 5.92 -7.15 9.99
C GLU A 48 7.13 -8.08 10.00
N ARG A 49 7.24 -8.94 8.99
CA ARG A 49 8.43 -9.77 8.72
C ARG A 49 9.01 -9.39 7.36
N CYS A 50 10.18 -8.75 7.40
CA CYS A 50 10.93 -8.40 6.20
C CYS A 50 11.61 -9.64 5.61
N GLN A 51 11.48 -9.83 4.30
CA GLN A 51 12.10 -10.96 3.60
C GLN A 51 13.64 -10.90 3.64
N ALA A 52 14.23 -9.71 3.62
CA ALA A 52 15.68 -9.51 3.70
C ALA A 52 16.23 -9.63 5.13
N CYS A 53 15.46 -9.23 6.15
CA CYS A 53 15.96 -9.18 7.53
C CYS A 53 15.43 -10.28 8.46
N GLN A 54 14.61 -11.23 7.97
CA GLN A 54 13.92 -12.22 8.81
C GLN A 54 14.84 -13.10 9.67
N TYR A 55 16.10 -13.26 9.28
CA TYR A 55 17.11 -14.04 10.01
C TYR A 55 18.06 -13.18 10.85
N VAL A 56 17.87 -11.85 10.85
CA VAL A 56 18.71 -10.89 11.56
C VAL A 56 18.06 -10.53 12.90
N PRO A 57 18.83 -10.35 13.99
CA PRO A 57 18.28 -9.89 15.27
C PRO A 57 17.50 -8.57 15.13
N PRO A 58 16.41 -8.35 15.88
CA PRO A 58 15.53 -7.20 15.69
C PRO A 58 16.24 -5.83 15.69
N HIS A 59 17.22 -5.65 16.58
CA HIS A 59 17.99 -4.40 16.73
C HIS A 59 18.94 -4.10 15.55
N LEU A 60 19.23 -5.10 14.70
CA LEU A 60 20.01 -4.96 13.47
C LEU A 60 19.12 -5.09 12.21
N SER A 61 17.81 -5.17 12.39
CA SER A 61 16.84 -5.37 11.31
C SER A 61 16.11 -4.08 10.97
N CYS A 62 15.36 -4.08 9.87
CA CYS A 62 14.47 -2.97 9.56
C CYS A 62 13.30 -2.82 10.56
N ALA A 63 13.09 -3.74 11.51
CA ALA A 63 11.99 -3.66 12.47
C ALA A 63 12.01 -2.34 13.28
N THR A 64 13.20 -1.79 13.54
CA THR A 64 13.39 -0.50 14.21
C THR A 64 13.68 0.67 13.25
N HIS A 65 13.71 0.41 11.94
CA HIS A 65 14.10 1.38 10.90
C HIS A 65 13.00 1.60 9.85
N GLY A 66 11.73 1.41 10.22
CA GLY A 66 10.58 1.69 9.34
C GLY A 66 10.00 0.47 8.60
N LYS A 67 10.56 -0.73 8.81
CA LYS A 67 10.10 -2.02 8.23
C LYS A 67 10.20 -2.08 6.71
N GLN A 68 9.89 -3.24 6.13
CA GLN A 68 9.77 -3.39 4.68
C GLN A 68 8.48 -2.71 4.22
N GLN A 69 8.58 -1.72 3.34
CA GLN A 69 7.43 -1.02 2.79
C GLN A 69 6.84 -1.85 1.63
N VAL A 70 5.52 -1.96 1.60
CA VAL A 70 4.80 -2.80 0.62
C VAL A 70 3.95 -1.93 -0.30
N ALA A 71 3.32 -0.89 0.25
CA ALA A 71 2.58 0.07 -0.54
C ALA A 71 2.45 1.41 0.20
N VAL A 72 2.44 2.50 -0.57
CA VAL A 72 1.97 3.81 -0.11
C VAL A 72 0.79 4.19 -0.98
N ILE A 73 -0.35 4.47 -0.36
CA ILE A 73 -1.60 4.81 -1.02
C ILE A 73 -1.97 6.23 -0.62
N LYS A 74 -2.08 7.13 -1.59
CA LYS A 74 -2.61 8.48 -1.43
C LYS A 74 -3.93 8.56 -2.17
N HIS A 75 -4.95 9.19 -1.59
CA HIS A 75 -6.20 9.42 -2.29
C HIS A 75 -6.75 10.81 -2.05
N ARG A 76 -7.47 11.34 -3.03
CA ARG A 76 -8.06 12.67 -2.99
C ARG A 76 -9.29 12.75 -3.85
N GLN A 77 -10.14 13.74 -3.59
CA GLN A 77 -11.27 14.05 -4.44
C GLN A 77 -10.88 15.07 -5.51
N ALA A 78 -11.48 14.95 -6.70
CA ALA A 78 -11.35 15.91 -7.78
C ALA A 78 -12.68 16.07 -8.51
N SER A 79 -13.01 17.29 -8.89
CA SER A 79 -14.20 17.57 -9.70
C SER A 79 -13.94 17.15 -11.15
N VAL A 80 -14.94 16.50 -11.76
CA VAL A 80 -14.94 16.11 -13.17
C VAL A 80 -16.30 16.49 -13.75
N GLY A 81 -16.35 17.56 -14.53
CA GLY A 81 -17.61 18.19 -14.94
C GLY A 81 -18.40 18.64 -13.70
N GLU A 82 -19.64 18.16 -13.57
CA GLU A 82 -20.50 18.43 -12.41
C GLU A 82 -20.40 17.35 -11.30
N GLY A 83 -19.56 16.33 -11.49
CA GLY A 83 -19.40 15.22 -10.55
C GLY A 83 -18.12 15.30 -9.71
N ILE A 84 -18.05 14.46 -8.68
CA ILE A 84 -16.84 14.22 -7.87
C ILE A 84 -16.27 12.85 -8.23
N SER A 85 -14.97 12.79 -8.50
CA SER A 85 -14.20 11.57 -8.68
C SER A 85 -13.20 11.40 -7.54
N ASN A 86 -13.15 10.19 -6.97
CA ASN A 86 -12.05 9.80 -6.09
C ASN A 86 -10.86 9.39 -6.96
N ILE A 87 -9.69 9.98 -6.70
CA ILE A 87 -8.42 9.65 -7.36
C ILE A 87 -7.56 8.98 -6.30
N MET A 88 -7.07 7.79 -6.62
CA MET A 88 -6.08 7.07 -5.82
C MET A 88 -4.76 6.98 -6.59
N GLU A 89 -3.67 7.26 -5.91
CA GLU A 89 -2.30 7.03 -6.35
C GLU A 89 -1.68 6.01 -5.40
N VAL A 90 -1.10 4.95 -5.96
CA VAL A 90 -0.48 3.87 -5.21
C VAL A 90 0.94 3.71 -5.70
N ARG A 91 1.90 3.75 -4.79
CA ARG A 91 3.29 3.37 -5.05
C ARG A 91 3.54 2.00 -4.43
N ILE A 92 4.04 1.07 -5.23
CA ILE A 92 4.41 -0.28 -4.79
C ILE A 92 5.83 -0.60 -5.27
N PRO A 93 6.55 -1.51 -4.62
CA PRO A 93 7.79 -2.05 -5.17
C PRO A 93 7.54 -2.69 -6.54
N GLY A 94 8.49 -2.53 -7.45
CA GLY A 94 8.45 -3.11 -8.79
C GLY A 94 8.58 -4.63 -8.77
N LEU A 95 8.50 -5.22 -9.96
CA LEU A 95 8.69 -6.65 -10.19
C LEU A 95 9.98 -6.86 -10.98
N TYR A 96 10.79 -7.83 -10.55
CA TYR A 96 11.89 -8.34 -11.35
C TYR A 96 11.36 -9.20 -12.50
N GLN A 97 12.21 -9.54 -13.47
CA GLN A 97 11.86 -10.36 -14.64
C GLN A 97 11.37 -11.78 -14.29
N ASN A 98 11.63 -12.25 -13.07
CA ASN A 98 11.19 -13.54 -12.56
C ASN A 98 9.88 -13.45 -11.75
N ASP A 99 9.12 -12.36 -11.92
CA ASP A 99 7.88 -12.05 -11.20
C ASP A 99 8.02 -11.93 -9.67
N THR A 100 9.24 -11.80 -9.15
CA THR A 100 9.45 -11.52 -7.72
C THR A 100 9.44 -10.03 -7.46
N SER A 101 8.80 -9.61 -6.36
CA SER A 101 8.75 -8.20 -5.97
C SER A 101 10.10 -7.73 -5.45
N VAL A 102 10.49 -6.51 -5.82
CA VAL A 102 11.61 -5.80 -5.20
C VAL A 102 11.37 -5.69 -3.70
N ILE A 103 12.38 -6.06 -2.90
CA ILE A 103 12.29 -5.96 -1.44
C ILE A 103 12.60 -4.53 -1.02
N TRP A 104 11.55 -3.74 -0.76
CA TRP A 104 11.70 -2.34 -0.36
C TRP A 104 12.03 -2.19 1.12
N CYS A 105 13.29 -2.47 1.47
CA CYS A 105 13.79 -2.47 2.84
C CYS A 105 14.84 -1.37 3.07
N PRO A 106 14.71 -0.53 4.12
CA PRO A 106 15.69 0.50 4.45
C PRO A 106 17.10 -0.05 4.72
N MET A 107 17.21 -1.28 5.24
CA MET A 107 18.51 -1.93 5.47
C MET A 107 19.22 -2.32 4.17
N LEU A 108 18.51 -2.36 3.04
CA LEU A 108 19.08 -2.54 1.70
C LEU A 108 19.40 -1.19 1.02
N GLY A 109 19.25 -0.07 1.73
CA GLY A 109 19.46 1.27 1.18
C GLY A 109 18.27 1.84 0.42
N MET A 110 17.10 1.17 0.46
CA MET A 110 15.89 1.67 -0.20
C MET A 110 15.36 2.90 0.56
N PRO A 111 15.04 4.01 -0.15
CA PRO A 111 14.50 5.22 0.48
C PRO A 111 13.05 5.00 0.95
N ASP A 112 12.43 6.01 1.55
CA ASP A 112 10.99 5.94 1.85
C ASP A 112 10.16 5.86 0.56
N LEU A 113 9.24 4.89 0.45
CA LEU A 113 8.49 4.63 -0.79
C LEU A 113 7.58 5.81 -1.20
N ALA A 114 7.15 6.65 -0.25
CA ALA A 114 6.34 7.82 -0.54
C ALA A 114 7.14 8.96 -1.17
N GLU A 115 8.44 9.02 -0.89
CA GLU A 115 9.36 10.11 -1.29
C GLU A 115 10.36 9.67 -2.37
N ALA A 116 10.44 8.36 -2.64
CA ALA A 116 11.32 7.81 -3.65
C ALA A 116 11.04 8.40 -5.04
N GLU A 117 12.12 8.68 -5.77
CA GLU A 117 12.04 9.03 -7.19
C GLU A 117 11.56 7.82 -8.00
N LEU A 118 10.84 8.10 -9.09
CA LEU A 118 10.35 7.05 -9.98
C LEU A 118 11.53 6.32 -10.63
N SER A 119 11.58 5.01 -10.46
CA SER A 119 12.62 4.13 -11.01
C SER A 119 12.02 2.79 -11.40
N ASN A 120 12.78 1.94 -12.09
CA ASN A 120 12.35 0.59 -12.43
C ASN A 120 12.13 -0.32 -11.21
N GLU A 121 12.58 0.11 -10.03
CA GLU A 121 12.42 -0.64 -8.78
C GLU A 121 11.08 -0.36 -8.09
N MET A 122 10.30 0.58 -8.62
CA MET A 122 9.00 1.01 -8.11
C MET A 122 7.97 1.04 -9.24
N GLN A 123 6.70 0.81 -8.92
CA GLN A 123 5.58 1.05 -9.82
C GLN A 123 4.65 2.08 -9.18
N GLN A 124 4.21 3.04 -10.00
CA GLN A 124 3.18 4.00 -9.64
C GLN A 124 1.89 3.67 -10.39
N LEU A 125 0.83 3.37 -9.65
CA LEU A 125 -0.50 3.10 -10.17
C LEU A 125 -1.39 4.29 -9.82
N ILE A 126 -2.02 4.90 -10.82
CA ILE A 126 -2.97 5.98 -10.61
C ILE A 126 -4.35 5.57 -11.12
N THR A 127 -5.38 5.96 -10.39
CA THR A 127 -6.76 5.82 -10.85
C THR A 127 -6.90 6.51 -12.19
N ARG A 128 -7.39 5.78 -13.19
CA ARG A 128 -7.69 6.35 -14.50
C ARG A 128 -8.67 7.50 -14.32
N LYS A 129 -8.27 8.70 -14.75
CA LYS A 129 -9.13 9.88 -14.64
C LYS A 129 -10.40 9.68 -15.47
N PRO A 130 -11.58 9.77 -14.86
CA PRO A 130 -12.82 9.71 -15.63
C PRO A 130 -12.92 10.92 -16.56
N VAL A 131 -13.56 10.72 -17.70
CA VAL A 131 -13.95 11.81 -18.61
C VAL A 131 -15.44 12.06 -18.45
N TRP A 132 -15.82 13.32 -18.30
CA TRP A 132 -17.22 13.70 -18.23
C TRP A 132 -17.94 13.33 -19.53
N ASN A 133 -19.10 12.69 -19.41
CA ASN A 133 -19.92 12.31 -20.55
C ASN A 133 -21.25 13.06 -20.48
N GLU A 134 -21.39 14.10 -21.30
CA GLU A 134 -22.59 14.95 -21.34
C GLU A 134 -23.87 14.18 -21.69
N LYS A 135 -23.77 13.13 -22.50
CA LYS A 135 -24.93 12.31 -22.90
C LYS A 135 -25.40 11.40 -21.77
N ALA A 136 -24.49 11.02 -20.87
CA ALA A 136 -24.82 10.12 -19.78
C ALA A 136 -25.43 10.84 -18.58
N ARG A 137 -25.21 12.16 -18.40
CA ARG A 137 -25.62 13.02 -17.26
C ARG A 137 -25.60 12.37 -15.85
N ALA A 138 -24.90 11.23 -15.69
CA ALA A 138 -25.00 10.38 -14.51
C ALA A 138 -23.81 9.43 -14.31
N ARG A 139 -22.99 9.10 -15.32
CA ARG A 139 -21.82 8.22 -15.12
C ARG A 139 -20.66 8.58 -16.04
N ALA A 140 -19.52 8.88 -15.43
CA ALA A 140 -18.25 8.83 -16.11
C ALA A 140 -17.98 7.40 -16.60
N LYS A 141 -17.69 7.25 -17.90
CA LYS A 141 -17.23 5.96 -18.44
C LYS A 141 -15.72 5.89 -18.26
N CYS A 142 -15.22 4.86 -17.57
CA CYS A 142 -13.81 4.46 -17.62
C CYS A 142 -13.67 3.45 -18.77
N PRO A 143 -12.92 3.75 -19.84
CA PRO A 143 -12.41 2.70 -20.73
C PRO A 143 -11.32 1.88 -20.00
N ASP A 144 -11.00 0.71 -20.53
CA ASP A 144 -10.14 -0.31 -19.91
C ASP A 144 -8.75 0.18 -19.46
N VAL A 145 -8.24 -0.40 -18.37
CA VAL A 145 -6.99 -0.06 -17.65
C VAL A 145 -5.81 0.21 -18.59
N VAL A 146 -5.07 1.31 -18.35
CA VAL A 146 -3.79 1.60 -19.02
C VAL A 146 -2.71 1.63 -17.94
N LEU A 147 -1.79 0.66 -18.00
CA LEU A 147 -0.52 0.70 -17.28
C LEU A 147 0.33 1.84 -17.90
N GLN A 148 0.71 2.84 -17.11
CA GLN A 148 1.81 3.71 -17.50
C GLN A 148 3.09 3.04 -17.03
N LEU A 149 3.83 2.48 -17.98
CA LEU A 149 5.21 1.99 -17.85
C LEU A 149 6.17 3.18 -17.86
#